data_AF-A0A924YRM3-F1
#
_entry.id   AF-A0A924YRM3-F1
#
_cell.length_a   1.000
_cell.length_b   1.000
_cell.length_c   1.000
_cell.angle_alpha   90.00
_cell.angle_beta   90.00
_cell.angle_gamma   90.00
#
_symmetry.space_group_name_H-M   'P 1'
#
loop_
_entity.id
_entity.type
_entity.pdbx_description
1 polymer ?
#
loop_
_entity_poly.entity_id
_entity_poly.type
_entity_poly.pdbx_seq_one_letter_code
_entity_poly.pdbx_strand_id
1 'polypeptide(L)' 'MTTTNDIIQLMKETGIARGKADTLAADQSLNVQGLDSYDRMSLLTELEEKYNVELPTDVARQLKTLNDIVAHLNGPQPND' A
#
# COMPACT_ATOMS: atom_id res chain seq x y z
N MET A 1 -2.90 -14.81 -0.54
CA MET A 1 -1.68 -14.02 -0.30
C MET A 1 -1.79 -12.79 -1.18
N THR A 2 -1.77 -11.61 -0.57
CA THR A 2 -1.85 -10.32 -1.24
C THR A 2 -0.55 -10.05 -1.99
N THR A 3 -0.63 -9.45 -3.18
CA THR A 3 0.51 -9.07 -4.00
C THR A 3 0.53 -7.56 -4.24
N THR A 4 1.65 -7.04 -4.75
CA THR A 4 1.76 -5.62 -5.11
C THR A 4 0.78 -5.25 -6.22
N ASN A 5 0.46 -6.19 -7.11
CA ASN A 5 -0.55 -5.98 -8.15
C ASN A 5 -1.96 -5.83 -7.54
N ASP A 6 -2.31 -6.56 -6.47
CA ASP A 6 -3.59 -6.38 -5.78
C ASP A 6 -3.72 -4.97 -5.18
N ILE A 7 -2.61 -4.43 -4.66
CA ILE A 7 -2.57 -3.05 -4.15
C ILE A 7 -2.73 -2.05 -5.30
N ILE A 8 -2.04 -2.25 -6.42
CA ILE A 8 -2.16 -1.40 -7.62
C ILE A 8 -3.59 -1.43 -8.18
N GLN A 9 -4.23 -2.61 -8.24
CA GLN A 9 -5.62 -2.72 -8.68
C GLN A 9 -6.57 -1.97 -7.75
N LEU A 10 -6.39 -2.11 -6.43
CA LEU A 10 -7.18 -1.34 -5.45
C LEU A 10 -7.06 0.16 -5.71
N MET A 11 -5.83 0.68 -5.88
CA MET A 11 -5.60 2.09 -6.16
C MET A 11 -6.32 2.55 -7.43
N LYS A 12 -6.37 1.70 -8.46
CA LYS A 12 -7.06 2.02 -9.73
C LYS A 12 -8.58 2.01 -9.58
N GLU A 13 -9.13 1.05 -8.84
CA GLU A 13 -10.57 0.93 -8.55
C GLU A 13 -11.09 2.13 -7.76
N THR A 14 -10.29 2.63 -6.81
CA THR A 14 -10.65 3.74 -5.90
C THR A 14 -10.22 5.10 -6.43
N GLY A 15 -9.42 5.13 -7.51
CA GLY A 15 -8.94 6.37 -8.14
C GLY A 15 -7.75 7.03 -7.43
N ILE A 16 -7.11 6.34 -6.49
CA ILE A 16 -5.89 6.79 -5.80
C ILE A 16 -4.72 6.82 -6.79
N ALA A 17 -3.87 7.85 -6.71
CA ALA A 17 -2.72 8.04 -7.60
C ALA A 17 -3.08 7.89 -9.10
N ARG A 18 -4.23 8.45 -9.50
CA ARG A 18 -4.80 8.31 -10.84
C ARG A 18 -3.77 8.60 -11.94
N GLY A 19 -3.56 7.63 -12.83
CA GLY A 19 -2.60 7.73 -13.93
C GLY A 19 -1.14 7.43 -13.56
N LYS A 20 -0.83 7.14 -12.28
CA LYS A 20 0.50 6.75 -11.80
C LYS A 20 0.54 5.35 -11.20
N ALA A 21 -0.60 4.79 -10.80
CA ALA A 21 -0.65 3.48 -10.13
C ALA A 21 0.08 2.37 -10.93
N ASP A 22 -0.06 2.35 -12.25
CA ASP A 22 0.58 1.36 -13.14
C ASP A 22 2.12 1.55 -13.29
N THR A 23 2.67 2.68 -12.85
CA THR A 23 4.11 2.99 -12.96
C THR A 23 4.86 2.85 -11.64
N LEU A 24 4.18 2.38 -10.58
CA LEU A 24 4.80 2.26 -9.26
C LEU A 24 5.75 1.05 -9.21
N ALA A 25 6.99 1.32 -8.83
CA ALA A 25 7.97 0.33 -8.42
C ALA A 25 7.68 -0.14 -6.99
N ALA A 26 7.73 -1.46 -6.81
CA ALA A 26 7.31 -2.10 -5.56
C ALA A 26 8.25 -1.86 -4.38
N ASP A 27 9.55 -1.68 -4.66
CA ASP A 27 10.66 -1.54 -3.72
C ASP A 27 11.07 -0.07 -3.48
N GLN A 28 10.45 0.87 -4.20
CA GLN A 28 10.73 2.30 -4.04
C GLN A 28 9.71 2.98 -3.13
N SER A 29 10.19 3.97 -2.36
CA SER A 29 9.33 4.78 -1.48
C SER A 29 8.20 5.46 -2.26
N LEU A 30 6.96 5.22 -1.86
CA LEU A 30 5.74 5.78 -2.46
C LEU A 30 5.77 7.32 -2.51
N ASN A 31 6.34 7.96 -1.50
CA ASN A 31 6.50 9.42 -1.48
C ASN A 31 7.44 9.92 -2.58
N VAL A 32 8.54 9.21 -2.84
CA VAL A 32 9.49 9.56 -3.91
C VAL A 32 8.88 9.31 -5.29
N GLN A 33 7.93 8.38 -5.39
CA GLN A 33 7.16 8.08 -6.60
C GLN A 33 5.99 9.06 -6.84
N GLY A 34 5.83 10.06 -5.95
CA GLY A 34 4.85 11.13 -6.10
C GLY A 34 3.44 10.77 -5.64
N LEU A 35 3.31 9.88 -4.66
CA LEU A 35 2.10 9.76 -3.84
C LEU A 35 2.17 10.75 -2.68
N ASP A 36 1.26 11.72 -2.68
CA ASP A 36 1.22 12.74 -1.66
C ASP A 36 0.62 12.20 -0.35
N SER A 37 0.53 13.05 0.69
CA SER A 37 -0.09 12.64 1.97
C SER A 37 -1.54 12.19 1.80
N TYR A 38 -2.31 12.81 0.89
CA TYR A 38 -3.70 12.45 0.67
C TYR A 38 -3.83 11.06 0.03
N ASP A 39 -3.09 10.78 -1.05
CA ASP A 39 -3.09 9.47 -1.70
C ASP A 39 -2.72 8.35 -0.72
N ARG A 40 -1.73 8.60 0.15
CA ARG A 40 -1.29 7.63 1.15
C ARG A 40 -2.34 7.40 2.22
N MET A 41 -2.98 8.45 2.73
CA MET A 41 -4.06 8.30 3.71
C MET A 41 -5.25 7.55 3.11
N SER A 42 -5.67 7.90 1.89
CA SER A 42 -6.72 7.16 1.18
C SER A 42 -6.34 5.70 0.98
N LEU A 43 -5.09 5.42 0.57
CA LEU A 43 -4.63 4.03 0.40
C LEU A 43 -4.73 3.26 1.72
N LEU A 44 -4.26 3.82 2.83
CA LEU A 44 -4.32 3.16 4.13
C LEU A 44 -5.77 2.84 4.53
N THR A 45 -6.69 3.80 4.40
CA THR A 45 -8.12 3.58 4.69
C THR A 45 -8.72 2.48 3.83
N GLU A 46 -8.47 2.49 2.51
CA GLU A 46 -8.98 1.45 1.61
C GLU A 46 -8.39 0.06 1.93
N LEU A 47 -7.14 0.00 2.42
CA LEU A 47 -6.53 -1.25 2.86
C LEU A 47 -7.16 -1.78 4.16
N GLU A 48 -7.41 -0.90 5.13
CA GLU A 48 -8.12 -1.25 6.37
C GLU A 48 -9.51 -1.84 6.07
N GLU A 49 -10.27 -1.19 5.19
CA GLU A 49 -11.60 -1.64 4.78
C GLU A 49 -11.56 -2.95 3.97
N LYS A 50 -10.69 -3.06 2.96
CA LYS A 50 -10.64 -4.23 2.06
C LYS A 50 -10.13 -5.49 2.76
N TYR A 51 -9.15 -5.36 3.64
CA TYR A 51 -8.52 -6.49 4.31
C TYR A 51 -9.01 -6.69 5.75
N ASN A 52 -9.89 -5.81 6.25
CA ASN A 52 -10.41 -5.82 7.62
C ASN A 52 -9.28 -5.86 8.66
N VAL A 53 -8.31 -4.95 8.51
CA VAL A 53 -7.13 -4.78 9.37
C VAL A 53 -7.13 -3.38 9.98
N GLU A 54 -6.40 -3.19 11.08
CA GLU A 54 -6.08 -1.86 11.61
C GLU A 54 -4.64 -1.47 11.27
N LEU A 55 -4.46 -0.27 10.72
CA LEU A 55 -3.17 0.31 10.38
C LEU A 55 -2.93 1.54 11.28
N PRO A 56 -2.55 1.34 12.56
CA PRO A 56 -2.30 2.44 13.46
C PRO A 56 -1.15 3.32 12.94
N THR A 57 -1.15 4.59 13.33
CA THR A 57 -0.22 5.62 12.83
C THR A 57 1.25 5.16 12.82
N ASP A 58 1.70 4.43 13.85
CA ASP A 58 3.08 3.95 13.93
C ASP A 58 3.41 2.87 12.89
N VAL A 59 2.45 2.00 12.56
CA VAL A 59 2.59 1.03 11.46
C VAL A 59 2.54 1.76 10.12
N ALA A 60 1.59 2.67 9.93
CA ALA A 60 1.45 3.46 8.71
C ALA A 60 2.74 4.22 8.34
N ARG A 61 3.51 4.69 9.34
CA ARG A 61 4.82 5.34 9.13
C ARG A 61 5.91 4.40 8.62
N GLN A 62 5.77 3.09 8.86
CA GLN A 62 6.70 2.05 8.41
C GLN A 62 6.38 1.56 7.00
N LEU A 63 5.13 1.72 6.53
CA LEU A 63 4.68 1.33 5.20
C LEU A 63 5.14 2.34 4.13
N LYS A 64 6.40 2.25 3.72
CA LYS A 64 7.00 3.21 2.77
C LYS A 64 6.90 2.77 1.33
N THR A 65 6.86 1.47 1.08
CA THR A 65 6.86 0.83 -0.25
C THR A 65 5.64 -0.08 -0.42
N LEU A 66 5.34 -0.50 -1.66
CA LEU A 66 4.27 -1.50 -1.88
C LEU A 66 4.65 -2.85 -1.24
N ASN A 67 5.95 -3.19 -1.24
CA ASN A 67 6.44 -4.40 -0.58
C ASN A 67 6.20 -4.37 0.93
N ASP A 68 6.39 -3.22 1.60
CA ASP A 68 6.11 -3.10 3.04
C ASP A 68 4.63 -3.36 3.34
N ILE A 69 3.74 -2.82 2.51
CA ILE A 69 2.28 -3.02 2.62
C ILE A 69 1.94 -4.50 2.46
N VAL A 70 2.45 -5.13 1.40
CA VAL A 70 2.20 -6.55 1.12
C VAL A 70 2.75 -7.44 2.23
N ALA A 71 3.95 -7.16 2.73
CA ALA A 71 4.55 -7.88 3.85
C ALA A 71 3.70 -7.75 5.13
N HIS A 72 3.18 -6.55 5.41
CA HIS A 72 2.31 -6.33 6.56
C HIS A 72 0.99 -7.11 6.45
N LEU A 73 0.32 -7.04 5.29
CA LEU A 73 -0.99 -7.68 5.07
C LEU A 73 -0.92 -9.21 5.06
N ASN A 74 0.19 -9.79 4.60
CA ASN A 74 0.37 -11.23 4.61
C ASN A 74 0.82 -11.76 5.99
N GLY A 75 1.05 -10.89 6.97
CA GLY A 75 1.63 -11.24 8.26
C GLY A 75 3.12 -11.53 8.17
N PRO A 76 3.80 -11.80 9.31
CA PRO A 76 5.19 -12.24 9.28
C PRO A 76 5.27 -13.49 8.39
N GLN A 77 5.97 -13.39 7.26
CA GLN A 77 6.38 -14.59 6.54
C GLN A 77 7.13 -15.45 7.56
N PRO A 78 6.74 -16.71 7.79
CA PRO A 78 7.61 -17.63 8.50
C PRO A 78 8.93 -17.60 7.71
N ASN A 79 9.99 -17.14 8.38
CA ASN A 79 11.34 -17.34 7.88
C ASN A 79 11.47 -18.84 7.62
N ASP A 80 11.78 -19.21 6.38
CA ASP A 80 12.19 -20.56 6.00
C ASP A 80 13.43 -20.99 6.79
#